data_AF-A0A835W3M9-F1
#
_entry.id   AF-A0A835W3M9-F1
#
_cell.length_a   1.000
_cell.length_b   1.000
_cell.length_c   1.000
_cell.angle_alpha   90.00
_cell.angle_beta   90.00
_cell.angle_gamma   90.00
#
_symmetry.space_group_name_H-M   'P 1'
#
loop_
_entity.id
_entity.type
_entity.pdbx_description
1 polymer ?
#
loop_
_entity_poly.entity_id
_entity_poly.type
_entity_poly.pdbx_seq_one_letter_code
_entity_poly.pdbx_strand_id
1 'polypeptide(L)'
;MARYKQLLFYATKLAPLPDEDHIPANKVEGCVSQVWVVPELKADGLIYWRADSDSQLTKGLAALLVTGLSGCTPAEILSVQPDFIEMLGLKQSLTPSRNNGFLNMFRLMQRKTLELVAKSAAAAPAGGEAAAPQAAPAAATAPATSTNGASTSAPAPAPEAPAASTSRTPLQDGMRRKLTEALKPSVLTILDESAQHAGHAAMMVAKPGKAGGPGETHFKVEIVSEAFEGLTQVKRQRMVYQLLADEFNMGLHALALVTRTPAEAAK
;
A
#
# COMPACT_ATOMS: atom_id res chain seq x y z
N MET A 1 17.29 -8.62 -20.15
CA MET A 1 18.59 -8.90 -19.48
C MET A 1 19.22 -7.67 -18.81
N ALA A 2 19.20 -6.47 -19.42
CA ALA A 2 19.86 -5.27 -18.86
C ALA A 2 19.36 -4.84 -17.46
N ARG A 3 18.03 -4.74 -17.25
CA ARG A 3 17.44 -4.31 -15.95
C ARG A 3 17.76 -5.26 -14.79
N TYR A 4 17.81 -6.57 -15.04
CA TYR A 4 18.15 -7.56 -14.02
C TYR A 4 19.61 -7.41 -13.57
N LYS A 5 20.54 -7.25 -14.52
CA LYS A 5 21.95 -6.99 -14.22
C LYS A 5 22.13 -5.68 -13.44
N GLN A 6 21.32 -4.66 -13.76
CA GLN A 6 21.35 -3.38 -13.05
C GLN A 6 20.87 -3.52 -11.60
N LEU A 7 19.82 -4.31 -11.34
CA LEU A 7 19.39 -4.62 -9.97
C LEU A 7 20.48 -5.36 -9.18
N LEU A 8 21.12 -6.36 -9.79
CA LEU A 8 22.25 -7.05 -9.16
C LEU A 8 23.41 -6.09 -8.87
N PHE A 9 23.69 -5.14 -9.78
CA PHE A 9 24.68 -4.11 -9.53
C PHE A 9 24.31 -3.22 -8.33
N TYR A 10 23.06 -2.74 -8.25
CA TYR A 10 22.62 -1.95 -7.09
C TYR A 10 22.70 -2.73 -5.78
N ALA A 11 22.44 -4.05 -5.79
CA ALA A 11 22.59 -4.88 -4.60
C ALA A 11 24.02 -4.81 -4.01
N THR A 12 25.04 -4.71 -4.86
CA THR A 12 26.46 -4.58 -4.41
C THR A 12 26.81 -3.21 -3.82
N LYS A 13 25.94 -2.20 -4.00
CA LYS A 13 26.15 -0.84 -3.49
C LYS A 13 25.60 -0.62 -2.09
N LEU A 14 24.80 -1.56 -1.58
CA LEU A 14 24.32 -1.49 -0.20
C LEU A 14 25.45 -1.84 0.77
N ALA A 15 25.63 -0.97 1.78
CA ALA A 15 26.47 -1.30 2.92
C ALA A 15 25.89 -2.52 3.66
N PRO A 16 26.73 -3.40 4.24
CA PRO A 16 26.27 -4.52 5.05
C PRO A 16 25.38 -4.03 6.19
N LEU A 17 24.28 -4.73 6.43
CA LEU A 17 23.42 -4.49 7.58
C LEU A 17 23.95 -5.30 8.77
N PRO A 18 24.15 -4.69 9.96
CA PRO A 18 24.56 -5.43 11.15
C PRO A 18 23.60 -6.56 11.52
N ASP A 19 24.12 -7.63 12.13
CA ASP A 19 23.28 -8.78 12.54
C ASP A 19 22.21 -8.39 13.58
N GLU A 20 22.52 -7.42 14.45
CA GLU A 20 21.57 -6.85 15.43
C GLU A 20 20.37 -6.16 14.79
N ASP A 21 20.49 -5.72 13.53
CA ASP A 21 19.44 -5.06 12.79
C ASP A 21 18.51 -6.08 12.06
N HIS A 22 18.86 -7.38 12.05
CA HIS A 22 18.06 -8.46 11.45
C HIS A 22 16.92 -8.95 12.36
N ILE A 23 16.23 -8.02 13.01
CA ILE A 23 15.14 -8.29 13.95
C ILE A 23 13.76 -8.24 13.28
N PRO A 24 12.73 -8.90 13.86
CA PRO A 24 11.36 -8.86 13.32
C PRO A 24 10.81 -7.44 13.10
N ALA A 25 11.19 -6.48 13.94
CA ALA A 25 10.74 -5.09 13.83
C ALA A 25 11.26 -4.36 12.57
N ASN A 26 12.35 -4.86 11.97
CA ASN A 26 12.93 -4.31 10.74
C ASN A 26 12.55 -5.11 9.50
N LYS A 27 11.90 -6.27 9.68
CA LYS A 27 11.58 -7.22 8.63
C LYS A 27 10.39 -6.76 7.78
N VAL A 28 10.50 -6.93 6.47
CA VAL A 28 9.42 -6.70 5.51
C VAL A 28 8.56 -7.95 5.42
N GLU A 29 7.29 -7.83 5.76
CA GLU A 29 6.33 -8.93 5.68
C GLU A 29 5.76 -9.11 4.26
N GLY A 30 5.33 -10.33 3.94
CA GLY A 30 4.70 -10.66 2.66
C GLY A 30 5.66 -10.71 1.45
N CYS A 31 6.97 -10.74 1.68
CA CYS A 31 7.97 -11.04 0.66
C CYS A 31 8.29 -12.54 0.64
N VAL A 32 8.56 -13.11 -0.54
CA VAL A 32 9.05 -14.50 -0.66
C VAL A 32 10.48 -14.63 -0.11
N SER A 33 11.28 -13.61 -0.34
CA SER A 33 12.62 -13.45 0.22
C SER A 33 12.55 -12.69 1.54
N GLN A 34 13.44 -12.98 2.48
CA GLN A 34 13.57 -12.18 3.69
C GLN A 34 14.23 -10.85 3.34
N VAL A 35 13.69 -9.75 3.87
CA VAL A 35 14.18 -8.38 3.64
C VAL A 35 14.08 -7.61 4.94
N TRP A 36 15.08 -6.78 5.22
CA TRP A 36 15.09 -5.86 6.36
C TRP A 36 15.38 -4.45 5.87
N VAL A 37 14.72 -3.46 6.47
CA VAL A 37 14.95 -2.03 6.21
C VAL A 37 15.04 -1.26 7.52
N VAL A 38 16.05 -0.41 7.62
CA VAL A 38 16.39 0.33 8.85
C VAL A 38 16.60 1.80 8.50
N PRO A 39 15.77 2.70 9.04
CA PRO A 39 16.00 4.13 8.90
C PRO A 39 16.93 4.65 9.98
N GLU A 40 17.61 5.74 9.65
CA GLU A 40 18.43 6.55 10.53
C GLU A 40 18.04 8.01 10.29
N LEU A 41 17.40 8.65 11.28
CA LEU A 41 17.15 10.08 11.26
C LEU A 41 18.41 10.80 11.75
N LYS A 42 19.02 11.62 10.90
CA LYS A 42 20.21 12.40 11.26
C LYS A 42 19.82 13.76 11.84
N ALA A 43 20.81 14.43 12.44
CA ALA A 43 20.64 15.73 13.09
C ALA A 43 20.21 16.86 12.13
N ASP A 44 20.46 16.69 10.83
CA ASP A 44 20.01 17.59 9.76
C ASP A 44 18.52 17.40 9.41
N GLY A 45 17.82 16.47 10.05
CA GLY A 45 16.42 16.15 9.79
C GLY A 45 16.20 15.25 8.57
N LEU A 46 17.26 14.74 7.94
CA LEU A 46 17.18 13.84 6.80
C LEU A 46 17.23 12.39 7.25
N ILE A 47 16.48 11.53 6.56
CA ILE A 47 16.46 10.09 6.81
C ILE A 47 17.40 9.39 5.82
N TYR A 48 18.25 8.51 6.35
CA TYR A 48 19.08 7.59 5.58
C TYR A 48 18.63 6.17 5.83
N TRP A 49 18.70 5.33 4.80
CA TRP A 49 18.20 3.96 4.86
C TRP A 49 19.33 2.95 4.71
N ARG A 50 19.24 1.87 5.50
CA ARG A 50 20.01 0.64 5.32
C ARG A 50 19.05 -0.50 5.04
N ALA A 51 19.47 -1.48 4.26
CA ALA A 51 18.64 -2.63 3.94
C ALA A 51 19.49 -3.86 3.65
N ASP A 52 18.90 -5.04 3.87
CA ASP A 52 19.46 -6.30 3.41
C ASP A 52 18.39 -7.30 2.98
N SER A 53 18.79 -8.33 2.24
CA SER A 53 17.95 -9.45 1.86
C SER A 53 18.75 -10.73 1.59
N ASP A 54 18.13 -11.87 1.88
CA ASP A 54 18.65 -13.21 1.56
C ASP A 54 18.72 -13.51 0.05
N SER A 55 18.15 -12.64 -0.80
CA SER A 55 18.11 -12.78 -2.26
C SER A 55 18.72 -11.58 -2.94
N GLN A 56 19.72 -11.80 -3.81
CA GLN A 56 20.44 -10.74 -4.51
C GLN A 56 19.54 -9.83 -5.36
N LEU A 57 18.51 -10.40 -5.99
CA LEU A 57 17.59 -9.59 -6.78
C LEU A 57 16.70 -8.72 -5.88
N THR A 58 16.20 -9.30 -4.79
CA THR A 58 15.36 -8.59 -3.83
C THR A 58 16.17 -7.49 -3.12
N LYS A 59 17.43 -7.78 -2.79
CA LYS A 59 18.42 -6.81 -2.31
C LYS A 59 18.63 -5.67 -3.32
N GLY A 60 18.69 -5.98 -4.61
CA GLY A 60 18.75 -4.98 -5.68
C GLY A 60 17.52 -4.08 -5.76
N LEU A 61 16.33 -4.60 -5.49
CA LEU A 61 15.11 -3.80 -5.40
C LEU A 61 15.12 -2.91 -4.15
N ALA A 62 15.48 -3.46 -2.99
CA ALA A 62 15.65 -2.68 -1.77
C ALA A 62 16.66 -1.53 -1.97
N ALA A 63 17.74 -1.78 -2.70
CA ALA A 63 18.76 -0.79 -3.02
C ALA A 63 18.22 0.41 -3.81
N LEU A 64 17.23 0.22 -4.70
CA LEU A 64 16.59 1.33 -5.41
C LEU A 64 15.84 2.25 -4.45
N LEU A 65 15.08 1.68 -3.51
CA LEU A 65 14.35 2.46 -2.52
C LEU A 65 15.30 3.16 -1.55
N VAL A 66 16.34 2.46 -1.09
CA VAL A 66 17.39 3.04 -0.24
C VAL A 66 18.03 4.23 -0.95
N THR A 67 18.39 4.08 -2.23
CA THR A 67 19.03 5.15 -3.00
C THR A 67 18.08 6.33 -3.23
N GLY A 68 16.81 6.06 -3.52
CA GLY A 68 15.83 7.10 -3.84
C GLY A 68 15.25 7.85 -2.64
N LEU A 69 15.24 7.24 -1.45
CA LEU A 69 14.64 7.81 -0.24
C LEU A 69 15.66 8.28 0.81
N SER A 70 16.93 7.91 0.66
CA SER A 70 17.98 8.42 1.56
C SER A 70 18.31 9.87 1.24
N GLY A 71 18.49 10.68 2.29
CA GLY A 71 18.72 12.12 2.14
C GLY A 71 17.44 12.94 1.93
N CYS A 72 16.27 12.32 2.08
CA CYS A 72 14.98 13.02 2.05
C CYS A 72 14.49 13.33 3.46
N THR A 73 13.70 14.39 3.59
CA THR A 73 12.95 14.69 4.80
C THR A 73 11.80 13.69 5.01
N PRO A 74 11.28 13.55 6.25
CA PRO A 74 10.12 12.71 6.50
C PRO A 74 8.90 13.09 5.65
N ALA A 75 8.66 14.39 5.44
CA ALA A 75 7.53 14.88 4.66
C ALA A 75 7.65 14.46 3.18
N GLU A 76 8.84 14.56 2.59
CA GLU A 76 9.09 14.14 1.22
C GLU A 76 8.85 12.63 1.06
N ILE A 77 9.41 11.79 1.94
CA ILE A 77 9.26 10.32 1.90
C ILE A 77 7.77 9.92 1.98
N LEU A 78 6.99 10.59 2.83
CA LEU A 78 5.56 10.33 3.00
C LEU A 78 4.71 10.83 1.84
N SER A 79 5.19 11.84 1.10
CA SER A 79 4.51 12.37 -0.08
C SER A 79 4.70 11.51 -1.33
N VAL A 80 5.71 10.63 -1.35
CA VAL A 80 5.98 9.73 -2.48
C VAL A 80 4.80 8.76 -2.65
N GLN A 81 4.24 8.75 -3.85
CA GLN A 81 3.16 7.85 -4.23
C GLN A 81 3.71 6.59 -4.90
N PRO A 82 3.03 5.43 -4.85
CA PRO A 82 3.56 4.17 -5.40
C PRO A 82 3.57 4.08 -6.93
N ASP A 83 3.17 5.13 -7.64
CA ASP A 83 3.12 5.22 -9.10
C ASP A 83 4.51 5.24 -9.76
N PHE A 84 5.55 5.69 -9.05
CA PHE A 84 6.94 5.65 -9.54
C PHE A 84 7.39 4.23 -9.95
N ILE A 85 6.77 3.19 -9.39
CA ILE A 85 7.07 1.79 -9.71
C ILE A 85 6.72 1.47 -11.16
N GLU A 86 5.67 2.09 -11.70
CA GLU A 86 5.31 1.99 -13.10
C GLU A 86 6.29 2.77 -13.98
N MET A 87 6.67 3.98 -13.55
CA MET A 87 7.64 4.84 -14.25
C MET A 87 9.04 4.20 -14.36
N LEU A 88 9.47 3.46 -13.33
CA LEU A 88 10.71 2.68 -13.36
C LEU A 88 10.66 1.50 -14.35
N GLY A 89 9.48 1.19 -14.94
CA GLY A 89 9.30 0.09 -15.87
C GLY A 89 9.56 -1.29 -15.25
N LEU A 90 9.52 -1.38 -13.92
CA LEU A 90 9.83 -2.61 -13.19
C LEU A 90 8.66 -3.60 -13.23
N LYS A 91 7.42 -3.12 -13.35
CA LYS A 91 6.21 -3.97 -13.41
C LYS A 91 6.27 -5.02 -14.51
N GLN A 92 6.80 -4.68 -15.69
CA GLN A 92 6.90 -5.58 -16.85
C GLN A 92 8.08 -6.56 -16.72
N SER A 93 9.02 -6.30 -15.82
CA SER A 93 10.27 -7.06 -15.69
C SER A 93 10.30 -8.00 -14.49
N LEU A 94 9.40 -7.80 -13.52
CA LEU A 94 9.32 -8.57 -12.28
C LEU A 94 8.08 -9.46 -12.24
N THR A 95 8.17 -10.56 -11.50
CA THR A 95 7.00 -11.40 -11.22
C THR A 95 6.02 -10.66 -10.30
N PRO A 96 4.72 -11.00 -10.31
CA PRO A 96 3.73 -10.37 -9.43
C PRO A 96 4.12 -10.38 -7.95
N SER A 97 4.67 -11.50 -7.47
CA SER A 97 5.16 -11.63 -6.09
C SER A 97 6.28 -10.63 -5.77
N ARG A 98 7.21 -10.39 -6.70
CA ARG A 98 8.31 -9.42 -6.51
C ARG A 98 7.81 -7.97 -6.52
N ASN A 99 6.82 -7.65 -7.36
CA ASN A 99 6.17 -6.33 -7.33
C ASN A 99 5.47 -6.08 -5.99
N ASN A 100 4.75 -7.08 -5.47
CA ASN A 100 4.09 -6.98 -4.18
C ASN A 100 5.11 -6.81 -3.05
N GLY A 101 6.20 -7.59 -3.07
CA GLY A 101 7.29 -7.44 -2.12
C GLY A 101 7.90 -6.03 -2.15
N PHE A 102 8.12 -5.47 -3.35
CA PHE A 102 8.63 -4.11 -3.52
C PHE A 102 7.70 -3.04 -2.95
N LEU A 103 6.39 -3.17 -3.16
CA LEU A 103 5.39 -2.30 -2.53
C LEU A 103 5.40 -2.42 -1.00
N ASN A 104 5.55 -3.63 -0.47
CA ASN A 104 5.62 -3.86 0.97
C ASN A 104 6.88 -3.24 1.60
N MET A 105 8.03 -3.33 0.91
CA MET A 105 9.25 -2.62 1.31
C MET A 105 8.99 -1.12 1.43
N PHE A 106 8.45 -0.51 0.38
CA PHE A 106 8.16 0.93 0.34
C PHE A 106 7.20 1.37 1.44
N ARG A 107 6.10 0.63 1.66
CA ARG A 107 5.13 0.92 2.73
C ARG A 107 5.72 0.79 4.13
N LEU A 108 6.58 -0.21 4.37
CA LEU A 108 7.29 -0.33 5.64
C LEU A 108 8.23 0.87 5.87
N MET A 109 8.91 1.36 4.82
CA MET A 109 9.74 2.55 4.92
C MET A 109 8.92 3.80 5.26
N GLN A 110 7.75 4.00 4.64
CA GLN A 110 6.85 5.10 5.01
C GLN A 110 6.34 5.00 6.45
N ARG A 111 5.96 3.79 6.90
CA ARG A 111 5.51 3.57 8.29
C ARG A 111 6.61 3.84 9.31
N LYS A 112 7.82 3.32 9.08
CA LYS A 112 8.96 3.57 9.96
C LYS A 112 9.39 5.05 9.99
N THR A 113 9.16 5.78 8.90
CA THR A 113 9.32 7.24 8.86
C THR A 113 8.38 7.92 9.86
N LEU A 114 7.09 7.55 9.88
CA LEU A 114 6.13 8.07 10.87
C LEU A 114 6.54 7.74 12.30
N GLU A 115 7.02 6.51 12.55
CA GLU A 115 7.49 6.10 13.88
C GLU A 115 8.67 6.93 14.36
N LEU A 116 9.62 7.26 13.49
CA LEU A 116 10.76 8.12 13.83
C LEU A 116 10.33 9.55 14.15
N VAL A 117 9.43 10.13 13.36
CA VAL A 117 8.91 11.49 13.62
C VAL A 117 8.15 11.52 14.95
N ALA A 118 7.31 10.52 15.22
CA ALA A 118 6.58 10.42 16.48
C ALA A 118 7.52 10.30 17.69
N LYS A 119 8.59 9.49 17.59
CA LYS A 119 9.61 9.35 18.63
C LYS A 119 10.41 10.64 18.83
N SER A 120 10.78 11.33 17.75
CA SER A 120 11.50 12.61 17.82
C SER A 120 10.66 13.72 18.44
N ALA A 121 9.36 13.77 18.13
CA ALA A 121 8.44 14.73 18.73
C ALA A 121 8.21 14.46 20.22
N ALA A 122 8.18 13.19 20.63
CA ALA A 122 8.07 12.81 22.04
C ALA A 122 9.36 13.03 22.86
N ALA A 123 10.52 13.10 22.18
CA ALA A 123 11.83 13.32 22.81
C ALA A 123 12.27 14.80 22.84
N ALA A 124 11.56 15.70 22.17
CA ALA A 124 11.90 17.11 22.15
C ALA A 124 11.41 17.81 23.45
N PRO A 125 12.27 18.50 24.22
CA PRO A 125 11.82 19.37 25.29
C PRO A 125 11.03 20.54 24.69
N ALA A 126 9.90 20.87 25.32
CA ALA A 126 9.10 22.04 24.96
C ALA A 126 9.96 23.31 25.11
N GLY A 127 10.47 23.84 23.99
CA GLY A 127 11.19 25.10 23.98
C GLY A 127 11.83 25.38 22.63
N GLY A 128 11.41 26.47 21.99
CA GLY A 128 12.14 27.11 20.89
C GLY A 128 11.31 27.34 19.63
N GLU A 129 10.96 28.60 19.42
CA GLU A 129 10.26 29.19 18.28
C GLU A 129 10.58 28.66 16.88
N ALA A 130 9.54 28.73 16.05
CA ALA A 130 9.52 28.43 14.64
C ALA A 130 10.54 29.28 13.84
N ALA A 131 11.38 28.60 13.06
CA ALA A 131 12.06 29.19 11.92
C ALA A 131 11.51 28.55 10.64
N ALA A 132 10.54 29.21 10.02
CA ALA A 132 10.02 28.84 8.71
C ALA A 132 11.08 29.13 7.62
N PRO A 133 11.29 28.24 6.63
CA PRO A 133 12.11 28.57 5.48
C PRO A 133 11.27 29.34 4.44
N GLN A 134 11.82 30.46 4.00
CA GLN A 134 11.28 31.30 2.94
C GLN A 134 11.35 30.59 1.59
N ALA A 135 10.24 30.63 0.85
CA ALA A 135 10.22 30.38 -0.59
C ALA A 135 9.61 31.60 -1.30
N ALA A 136 10.36 32.14 -2.25
CA ALA A 136 9.92 33.07 -3.29
C ALA A 136 10.05 32.33 -4.65
N PRO A 137 9.38 32.73 -5.76
CA PRO A 137 9.06 34.13 -6.10
C PRO A 137 7.69 34.43 -6.77
N ALA A 138 7.36 35.74 -6.76
CA ALA A 138 6.76 36.64 -7.78
C ALA A 138 5.86 36.08 -8.92
N ALA A 139 4.89 36.78 -9.52
CA ALA A 139 4.15 38.05 -9.34
C ALA A 139 3.16 38.15 -10.54
N ALA A 140 1.98 38.77 -10.35
CA ALA A 140 1.17 39.55 -11.32
C ALA A 140 -0.26 39.78 -10.78
N THR A 141 -0.58 40.92 -10.14
CA THR A 141 -1.28 42.11 -10.69
C THR A 141 -2.66 41.82 -11.33
N ALA A 142 -3.79 41.95 -10.62
CA ALA A 142 -4.64 43.15 -10.37
C ALA A 142 -5.83 43.25 -11.37
N PRO A 143 -6.85 44.12 -11.16
CA PRO A 143 -7.94 44.06 -10.17
C PRO A 143 -9.34 44.18 -10.83
N ALA A 144 -10.46 44.11 -10.08
CA ALA A 144 -11.63 45.03 -10.18
C ALA A 144 -12.94 44.55 -9.49
N THR A 145 -13.50 45.47 -8.69
CA THR A 145 -14.93 45.84 -8.45
C THR A 145 -16.01 44.86 -7.96
N SER A 146 -16.48 45.22 -6.76
CA SER A 146 -17.84 45.17 -6.19
C SER A 146 -19.03 45.26 -7.15
N THR A 147 -20.10 44.48 -6.89
CA THR A 147 -21.49 44.96 -6.70
C THR A 147 -22.39 43.87 -6.10
N ASN A 148 -23.23 44.25 -5.15
CA ASN A 148 -24.30 43.45 -4.51
C ASN A 148 -25.51 43.25 -5.43
N GLY A 149 -26.28 42.17 -5.20
CA GLY A 149 -27.64 42.03 -5.74
C GLY A 149 -28.30 40.70 -5.36
N ALA A 150 -29.40 40.77 -4.61
CA ALA A 150 -30.14 39.65 -4.05
C ALA A 150 -31.17 39.03 -5.02
N SER A 151 -31.63 37.82 -4.66
CA SER A 151 -33.01 37.30 -4.78
C SER A 151 -33.32 36.23 -5.86
N THR A 152 -33.90 35.13 -5.34
CA THR A 152 -34.99 34.27 -5.88
C THR A 152 -34.80 33.49 -7.17
N SER A 153 -34.78 32.14 -7.08
CA SER A 153 -35.93 31.25 -7.37
C SER A 153 -35.45 29.85 -7.79
N ALA A 154 -35.86 28.82 -7.05
CA ALA A 154 -35.80 27.43 -7.51
C ALA A 154 -36.87 27.19 -8.60
N PRO A 155 -36.66 26.21 -9.50
CA PRO A 155 -37.35 24.93 -9.27
C PRO A 155 -36.55 23.66 -9.61
N ALA A 156 -36.81 22.64 -8.77
CA ALA A 156 -36.77 21.19 -8.91
C ALA A 156 -36.00 20.48 -10.07
N PRO A 157 -35.11 19.52 -9.73
CA PRO A 157 -34.68 18.45 -10.63
C PRO A 157 -35.54 17.18 -10.46
N ALA A 158 -35.70 16.41 -11.54
CA ALA A 158 -36.15 15.01 -11.52
C ALA A 158 -35.42 14.25 -12.65
N PRO A 159 -35.28 12.90 -12.60
CA PRO A 159 -35.58 11.97 -11.51
C PRO A 159 -34.35 11.15 -11.01
N GLU A 160 -34.41 10.75 -9.74
CA GLU A 160 -33.53 9.78 -9.08
C GLU A 160 -33.74 8.34 -9.56
N ALA A 161 -32.66 7.54 -9.57
CA ALA A 161 -32.58 6.18 -8.99
C ALA A 161 -31.15 5.58 -9.11
N PRO A 162 -30.70 4.66 -8.21
CA PRO A 162 -31.13 4.42 -6.83
C PRO A 162 -29.99 4.38 -5.79
N ALA A 163 -30.34 4.85 -4.59
CA ALA A 163 -29.87 4.53 -3.24
C ALA A 163 -28.54 3.78 -3.03
N ALA A 164 -27.59 4.48 -2.41
CA ALA A 164 -26.45 3.90 -1.72
C ALA A 164 -26.93 3.00 -0.57
N SER A 165 -26.67 1.70 -0.68
CA SER A 165 -26.77 0.75 0.42
C SER A 165 -25.61 0.98 1.40
N THR A 166 -25.88 1.53 2.58
CA THR A 166 -24.92 1.54 3.69
C THR A 166 -24.85 0.13 4.29
N SER A 167 -24.12 -0.77 3.63
CA SER A 167 -23.89 -2.09 4.19
C SER A 167 -22.91 -2.01 5.35
N ARG A 168 -23.09 -2.86 6.37
CA ARG A 168 -22.20 -2.95 7.54
C ARG A 168 -20.85 -3.61 7.21
N THR A 169 -20.71 -4.16 5.99
CA THR A 169 -19.55 -4.89 5.48
C THR A 169 -19.19 -4.45 4.05
N PRO A 170 -18.88 -3.15 3.83
CA PRO A 170 -18.70 -2.59 2.49
C PRO A 170 -17.58 -3.27 1.69
N LEU A 171 -16.54 -3.76 2.37
CA LEU A 171 -15.42 -4.44 1.71
C LEU A 171 -15.81 -5.86 1.29
N GLN A 172 -16.43 -6.63 2.20
CA GLN A 172 -16.88 -7.98 1.90
C GLN A 172 -17.89 -7.99 0.75
N ASP A 173 -18.78 -6.99 0.69
CA ASP A 173 -19.79 -6.87 -0.37
C ASP A 173 -19.15 -6.53 -1.72
N GLY A 174 -18.14 -5.67 -1.73
CA GLY A 174 -17.33 -5.38 -2.92
C GLY A 174 -16.66 -6.63 -3.46
N MET A 175 -15.97 -7.38 -2.58
CA MET A 175 -15.33 -8.65 -2.93
C MET A 175 -16.34 -9.66 -3.48
N ARG A 176 -17.48 -9.85 -2.79
CA ARG A 176 -18.52 -10.79 -3.21
C ARG A 176 -19.04 -10.45 -4.60
N ARG A 177 -19.35 -9.18 -4.86
CA ARG A 177 -19.87 -8.73 -6.17
C ARG A 177 -18.88 -9.05 -7.29
N LYS A 178 -17.62 -8.59 -7.15
CA LYS A 178 -16.60 -8.76 -8.20
C LYS A 178 -16.26 -10.21 -8.48
N LEU A 179 -16.09 -11.02 -7.42
CA LEU A 179 -15.78 -12.44 -7.58
C LEU A 179 -16.95 -13.21 -8.20
N THR A 180 -18.19 -12.88 -7.83
CA THR A 180 -19.38 -13.48 -8.44
C THR A 180 -19.49 -13.14 -9.91
N GLU A 181 -19.33 -11.86 -10.26
CA GLU A 181 -19.48 -11.36 -11.62
C GLU A 181 -18.40 -11.91 -12.56
N ALA A 182 -17.13 -11.86 -12.12
CA ALA A 182 -16.01 -12.24 -12.97
C ALA A 182 -15.77 -13.76 -13.05
N LEU A 183 -15.98 -14.49 -11.95
CA LEU A 183 -15.61 -15.90 -11.86
C LEU A 183 -16.81 -16.85 -11.90
N LYS A 184 -18.05 -16.35 -11.78
CA LYS A 184 -19.28 -17.15 -11.75
C LYS A 184 -19.12 -18.44 -10.94
N PRO A 185 -18.65 -18.35 -9.68
CA PRO A 185 -18.25 -19.51 -8.92
C PRO A 185 -19.45 -20.38 -8.57
N SER A 186 -19.26 -21.71 -8.60
CA SER A 186 -20.23 -22.66 -8.06
C SER A 186 -20.24 -22.64 -6.53
N VAL A 187 -19.11 -22.32 -5.90
CA VAL A 187 -18.99 -22.10 -4.45
C VAL A 187 -18.14 -20.86 -4.19
N LEU A 188 -18.66 -19.93 -3.38
CA LEU A 188 -17.92 -18.77 -2.91
C LEU A 188 -18.13 -18.58 -1.41
N THR A 189 -17.07 -18.80 -0.65
CA THR A 189 -17.03 -18.53 0.80
C THR A 189 -16.09 -17.38 1.06
N ILE A 190 -16.56 -16.34 1.73
CA ILE A 190 -15.76 -15.19 2.16
C ILE A 190 -15.94 -15.05 3.67
N LEU A 191 -14.86 -15.28 4.42
CA LEU A 191 -14.81 -15.20 5.86
C LEU A 191 -13.92 -14.04 6.29
N ASP A 192 -14.45 -13.17 7.13
CA ASP A 192 -13.67 -12.10 7.78
C ASP A 192 -12.94 -12.69 9.00
N GLU A 193 -11.61 -12.67 8.97
CA GLU A 193 -10.74 -13.14 10.05
C GLU A 193 -10.08 -11.98 10.80
N SER A 194 -10.52 -10.74 10.56
CA SER A 194 -9.90 -9.54 11.13
C SER A 194 -9.92 -9.51 12.66
N ALA A 195 -10.95 -10.08 13.29
CA ALA A 195 -11.04 -10.20 14.74
C ALA A 195 -9.98 -11.16 15.34
N GLN A 196 -9.53 -12.15 14.58
CA GLN A 196 -8.49 -13.09 15.02
C GLN A 196 -7.08 -12.46 15.04
N HIS A 197 -6.95 -11.26 14.46
CA HIS A 197 -5.72 -10.46 14.43
C HIS A 197 -5.86 -9.10 15.16
N ALA A 198 -6.85 -8.97 16.05
CA ALA A 198 -7.19 -7.73 16.77
C ALA A 198 -6.07 -7.18 17.70
N GLY A 199 -4.95 -7.90 17.88
CA GLY A 199 -3.81 -7.48 18.70
C GLY A 199 -2.71 -6.70 17.95
N HIS A 200 -2.82 -6.49 16.63
CA HIS A 200 -1.80 -5.79 15.84
C HIS A 200 -2.24 -4.37 15.46
N ALA A 201 -1.26 -3.46 15.31
CA ALA A 201 -1.44 -2.01 15.10
C ALA A 201 -2.31 -1.58 13.88
N ALA A 202 -2.82 -2.52 13.10
CA ALA A 202 -3.71 -2.29 11.96
C ALA A 202 -5.11 -1.77 12.35
N MET A 203 -5.55 -1.92 13.61
CA MET A 203 -6.82 -1.35 14.09
C MET A 203 -6.77 0.18 14.33
N MET A 204 -5.58 0.78 14.38
CA MET A 204 -5.39 2.21 14.68
C MET A 204 -5.40 3.12 13.45
N VAL A 205 -5.53 2.57 12.24
CA VAL A 205 -5.60 3.34 10.98
C VAL A 205 -7.01 3.30 10.40
N ALA A 206 -8.02 3.47 11.25
CA ALA A 206 -9.32 3.95 10.78
C ALA A 206 -9.18 5.45 10.47
N LYS A 207 -8.74 5.79 9.25
CA LYS A 207 -8.85 7.17 8.74
C LYS A 207 -10.33 7.52 8.65
N PRO A 208 -10.80 8.63 9.26
CA PRO A 208 -12.17 9.09 9.06
C PRO A 208 -12.39 9.38 7.57
N GLY A 209 -13.37 8.74 6.94
CA GLY A 209 -13.82 9.08 5.58
C GLY A 209 -13.41 8.15 4.43
N LYS A 210 -12.77 6.99 4.67
CA LYS A 210 -12.69 5.92 3.66
C LYS A 210 -13.74 4.84 3.98
N ALA A 211 -14.48 4.41 2.95
CA ALA A 211 -15.57 3.45 3.01
C ALA A 211 -15.16 1.98 3.30
N GLY A 212 -14.10 1.77 4.07
CA GLY A 212 -13.80 0.48 4.70
C GLY A 212 -14.31 0.54 6.13
N GLY A 213 -15.27 -0.31 6.49
CA GLY A 213 -15.81 -0.33 7.84
C GLY A 213 -14.72 -0.59 8.88
N PRO A 214 -14.89 -0.15 10.14
CA PRO A 214 -13.95 -0.46 11.21
C PRO A 214 -13.92 -1.98 11.40
N GLY A 215 -12.84 -2.62 10.95
CA GLY A 215 -12.59 -4.03 11.21
C GLY A 215 -12.51 -4.95 9.99
N GLU A 216 -12.72 -4.51 8.75
CA GLU A 216 -12.58 -5.39 7.56
C GLU A 216 -11.17 -5.30 6.97
N THR A 217 -10.23 -6.12 7.42
CA THR A 217 -8.80 -6.03 7.02
C THR A 217 -8.20 -7.35 6.55
N HIS A 218 -8.65 -8.49 7.08
CA HIS A 218 -8.10 -9.81 6.78
C HIS A 218 -9.23 -10.75 6.37
N PHE A 219 -9.10 -11.39 5.21
CA PHE A 219 -10.13 -12.28 4.69
C PHE A 219 -9.55 -13.62 4.29
N LYS A 220 -10.34 -14.67 4.53
CA LYS A 220 -10.16 -15.98 3.94
C LYS A 220 -11.24 -16.20 2.90
N VAL A 221 -10.82 -16.52 1.68
CA VAL A 221 -11.70 -16.72 0.54
C VAL A 221 -11.48 -18.10 -0.05
N GLU A 222 -12.56 -18.84 -0.21
CA GLU A 222 -12.61 -20.09 -0.95
C GLU A 222 -13.50 -19.94 -2.17
N ILE A 223 -12.96 -20.31 -3.34
CA ILE A 223 -13.62 -20.16 -4.62
C ILE A 223 -13.54 -21.48 -5.38
N VAL A 224 -14.69 -22.01 -5.77
CA VAL A 224 -14.82 -23.10 -6.73
C VAL A 224 -15.41 -22.53 -8.02
N SER A 225 -14.69 -22.63 -9.14
CA SER A 225 -15.13 -22.07 -10.42
C SER A 225 -14.53 -22.82 -11.61
N GLU A 226 -15.31 -22.95 -12.69
CA GLU A 226 -14.84 -23.44 -14.00
C GLU A 226 -13.80 -22.51 -14.64
N ALA A 227 -13.81 -21.21 -14.28
CA ALA A 227 -12.83 -20.23 -14.78
C ALA A 227 -11.38 -20.59 -14.42
N PHE A 228 -11.18 -21.55 -13.51
CA PHE A 228 -9.87 -22.04 -13.09
C PHE A 228 -9.37 -23.26 -13.88
N GLU A 229 -10.17 -23.79 -14.80
CA GLU A 229 -9.81 -24.95 -15.61
C GLU A 229 -8.60 -24.65 -16.51
N GLY A 230 -7.66 -25.60 -16.57
CA GLY A 230 -6.39 -25.44 -17.33
C GLY A 230 -5.42 -24.41 -16.74
N LEU A 231 -5.76 -23.71 -15.66
CA LEU A 231 -4.88 -22.74 -15.01
C LEU A 231 -4.11 -23.37 -13.85
N THR A 232 -2.84 -22.99 -13.72
CA THR A 232 -2.03 -23.34 -12.56
C THR A 232 -2.48 -22.57 -11.32
N GLN A 233 -2.23 -23.10 -10.12
CA GLN A 233 -2.59 -22.46 -8.85
C GLN A 233 -2.16 -21.00 -8.76
N VAL A 234 -0.94 -20.67 -9.19
CA VAL A 234 -0.42 -19.28 -9.20
C VAL A 234 -1.21 -18.38 -10.17
N LYS A 235 -1.61 -18.88 -11.34
CA LYS A 235 -2.43 -18.10 -12.28
C LYS A 235 -3.83 -17.84 -11.74
N ARG A 236 -4.44 -18.84 -11.08
CA ARG A 236 -5.74 -18.70 -10.41
C ARG A 236 -5.67 -17.65 -9.30
N GLN A 237 -4.67 -17.74 -8.43
CA GLN A 237 -4.44 -16.74 -7.38
C GLN A 237 -4.22 -15.35 -7.97
N ARG A 238 -3.35 -15.20 -8.97
CA ARG A 238 -3.09 -13.91 -9.63
C ARG A 238 -4.37 -13.28 -10.18
N MET A 239 -5.22 -14.07 -10.83
CA MET A 239 -6.50 -13.61 -11.36
C MET A 239 -7.39 -13.04 -10.25
N VAL A 240 -7.51 -13.73 -9.12
CA VAL A 240 -8.31 -13.27 -7.97
C VAL A 240 -7.73 -11.99 -7.36
N TYR A 241 -6.41 -11.92 -7.16
CA TYR A 241 -5.75 -10.72 -6.64
C TYR A 241 -5.92 -9.50 -7.58
N GLN A 242 -5.98 -9.72 -8.90
CA GLN A 242 -6.23 -8.65 -9.86
C GLN A 242 -7.66 -8.13 -9.79
N LEU A 243 -8.65 -9.02 -9.63
CA LEU A 243 -10.05 -8.64 -9.48
C LEU A 243 -10.29 -7.80 -8.21
N LEU A 244 -9.56 -8.11 -7.15
CA LEU A 244 -9.71 -7.47 -5.84
C LEU A 244 -8.79 -6.27 -5.61
N ALA A 245 -8.14 -5.74 -6.65
CA ALA A 245 -7.16 -4.68 -6.51
C ALA A 245 -7.72 -3.40 -5.84
N ASP A 246 -8.98 -3.04 -6.13
CA ASP A 246 -9.60 -1.86 -5.51
C ASP A 246 -9.90 -2.09 -4.04
N GLU A 247 -10.27 -3.29 -3.64
CA GLU A 247 -10.52 -3.67 -2.24
C GLU A 247 -9.21 -3.56 -1.42
N PHE A 248 -8.07 -3.92 -2.00
CA PHE A 248 -6.75 -3.64 -1.40
C PHE A 248 -6.46 -2.13 -1.26
N ASN A 249 -6.96 -1.30 -2.18
CA ASN A 249 -6.85 0.16 -2.07
C ASN A 249 -7.85 0.77 -1.06
N MET A 250 -8.92 0.04 -0.75
CA MET A 250 -9.97 0.44 0.18
C MET A 250 -9.71 0.02 1.63
N GLY A 251 -8.85 -0.98 1.87
CA GLY A 251 -8.45 -1.38 3.23
C GLY A 251 -8.17 -2.88 3.44
N LEU A 252 -8.31 -3.72 2.40
CA LEU A 252 -7.93 -5.12 2.49
C LEU A 252 -6.41 -5.24 2.69
N HIS A 253 -5.97 -5.86 3.79
CA HIS A 253 -4.57 -6.00 4.15
C HIS A 253 -4.02 -7.40 3.83
N ALA A 254 -4.80 -8.46 4.07
CA ALA A 254 -4.38 -9.83 3.79
C ALA A 254 -5.52 -10.69 3.25
N LEU A 255 -5.16 -11.60 2.35
CA LEU A 255 -6.09 -12.53 1.70
C LEU A 255 -5.52 -13.96 1.69
N ALA A 256 -6.10 -14.84 2.51
CA ALA A 256 -5.88 -16.28 2.41
C ALA A 256 -6.81 -16.85 1.33
N LEU A 257 -6.27 -17.52 0.32
CA LEU A 257 -7.03 -17.90 -0.87
C LEU A 257 -6.92 -19.38 -1.19
N VAL A 258 -8.07 -20.05 -1.30
CA VAL A 258 -8.21 -21.41 -1.79
C VAL A 258 -9.00 -21.37 -3.10
N THR A 259 -8.39 -21.83 -4.20
CA THR A 259 -9.02 -21.86 -5.53
C THR A 259 -9.07 -23.27 -6.08
N ARG A 260 -10.26 -23.77 -6.41
CA ARG A 260 -10.47 -25.13 -6.94
C ARG A 260 -11.36 -25.11 -8.18
N THR A 261 -11.18 -26.06 -9.08
CA THR A 261 -12.20 -26.34 -10.11
C THR A 261 -13.33 -27.19 -9.52
N PRO A 262 -14.53 -27.25 -10.14
CA PRO A 262 -15.59 -28.15 -9.68
C PRO A 262 -15.13 -29.61 -9.60
N ALA A 263 -14.31 -30.05 -10.56
CA ALA A 263 -13.73 -31.39 -10.58
C ALA A 263 -12.75 -31.66 -9.42
N GLU A 264 -12.02 -30.64 -8.97
CA GLU A 264 -11.12 -30.73 -7.81
C GLU A 264 -11.87 -30.69 -6.47
N ALA A 265 -13.02 -30.01 -6.41
CA ALA A 265 -13.84 -29.93 -5.21
C ALA A 265 -14.71 -31.19 -4.98
N ALA A 266 -14.94 -31.98 -6.04
CA ALA A 266 -15.69 -33.24 -5.98
C ALA A 266 -14.84 -34.46 -5.57
N LYS A 267 -13.54 -34.26 -5.29
CA LYS A 267 -12.60 -35.28 -4.83
C LYS A 267 -12.28 -35.10 -3.35
#